data_AF-A0A7U9REE9-F1
#
_entry.id   AF-A0A7U9REE9-F1
#
_cell.length_a   1.000
_cell.length_b   1.000
_cell.length_c   1.000
_cell.angle_alpha   90.00
_cell.angle_beta   90.00
_cell.angle_gamma   90.00
#
_symmetry.space_group_name_H-M   'P 1'
#
loop_
_entity.id
_entity.type
_entity.pdbx_description
1 polymer ?
#
loop_
_entity_poly.entity_id
_entity_poly.type
_entity_poly.pdbx_seq_one_letter_code
_entity_poly.pdbx_strand_id
1 'polypeptide(L)'
;MQKIQDQEAARLREELSKLLTTLKHNRDKVPIDVLKTKYKKGYDTLCEGIRRSASDYAKHITLCGIRIHKDYLDEAVSIINGAIEHCGILKQLSKAAFSHQDINEFDSLAGTLREKILADLEPFYMKHLGLYITPECLEDPGVAPLIYCVASHCVLQDGKWIPVELYESSSACLQEKCV
;
A
#
# COMPACT_ATOMS: atom_id res chain seq x y z
N MET A 1 10.44 -2.94 -10.55
CA MET A 1 9.24 -2.34 -9.95
C MET A 1 9.39 -2.13 -8.44
N GLN A 2 9.76 -3.16 -7.68
CA GLN A 2 10.00 -3.08 -6.22
C GLN A 2 10.96 -1.94 -5.80
N LYS A 3 12.13 -1.82 -6.45
CA LYS A 3 13.13 -0.78 -6.15
C LYS A 3 12.59 0.66 -6.24
N ILE A 4 11.64 0.92 -7.15
CA ILE A 4 11.04 2.25 -7.33
C ILE A 4 10.02 2.51 -6.22
N GLN A 5 9.24 1.49 -5.83
CA GLN A 5 8.28 1.57 -4.73
C GLN A 5 8.97 1.80 -3.39
N ASP A 6 10.11 1.15 -3.17
CA ASP A 6 10.93 1.31 -1.97
C ASP A 6 11.57 2.71 -1.91
N GLN A 7 12.04 3.24 -3.06
CA GLN A 7 12.57 4.60 -3.15
C GLN A 7 11.50 5.66 -2.87
N GLU A 8 10.30 5.48 -3.41
CA GLU A 8 9.19 6.41 -3.18
C GLU A 8 8.72 6.38 -1.72
N ALA A 9 8.63 5.18 -1.13
CA ALA A 9 8.31 5.02 0.28
C ALA A 9 9.34 5.74 1.17
N ALA A 10 10.64 5.58 0.87
CA ALA A 10 11.71 6.25 1.59
C ALA A 10 11.61 7.79 1.47
N ARG A 11 11.34 8.30 0.27
CA ARG A 11 11.16 9.74 0.00
C ARG A 11 10.01 10.34 0.80
N LEU A 12 8.83 9.70 0.73
CA LEU A 12 7.63 10.14 1.45
C LEU A 12 7.83 10.09 2.98
N ARG A 13 8.48 9.03 3.48
CA ARG A 13 8.82 8.88 4.89
C ARG A 13 9.76 9.98 5.37
N GLU A 14 10.79 10.30 4.59
CA GLU A 14 11.74 11.36 4.92
C GLU A 14 11.06 12.73 4.96
N GLU A 15 10.19 13.03 4.01
CA GLU A 15 9.41 14.28 3.99
C GLU A 15 8.54 14.41 5.24
N LEU A 16 7.78 13.37 5.58
CA LEU A 16 6.95 13.37 6.78
C LEU A 16 7.82 13.53 8.04
N SER A 17 8.90 12.77 8.14
CA SER A 17 9.82 12.81 9.29
C SER A 17 10.40 14.21 9.52
N LYS A 18 10.76 14.94 8.45
CA LYS A 18 11.25 16.33 8.55
C LYS A 18 10.18 17.26 9.12
N LEU A 19 8.94 17.14 8.66
CA LEU A 19 7.83 17.96 9.13
C LEU A 19 7.46 17.64 10.60
N LEU A 20 7.44 16.36 10.97
CA LEU A 20 7.19 15.93 12.34
C LEU A 20 8.28 16.45 13.29
N THR A 21 9.55 16.35 12.89
CA THR A 21 10.69 16.90 13.65
C THR A 21 10.54 18.42 13.85
N THR A 22 10.12 19.13 12.81
CA THR A 22 9.87 20.58 12.90
C THR A 22 8.73 20.90 13.87
N LEU A 23 7.63 20.15 13.82
CA LEU A 23 6.50 20.34 14.75
C LEU A 23 6.92 20.05 16.20
N LYS A 24 7.68 18.97 16.43
CA LYS A 24 8.20 18.60 17.74
C LYS A 24 9.06 19.74 18.31
N HIS A 25 10.03 20.21 17.52
CA HIS A 25 10.89 21.33 17.91
C HIS A 25 10.12 22.60 18.27
N ASN A 26 9.09 22.93 17.49
CA ASN A 26 8.26 24.09 17.74
C ASN A 26 7.51 23.97 19.08
N ARG A 27 6.96 22.78 19.38
CA ARG A 27 6.21 22.53 20.63
C ARG A 27 7.10 22.46 21.86
N ASP A 28 8.34 21.99 21.71
CA ASP A 28 9.31 21.94 22.81
C ASP A 28 9.77 23.35 23.24
N LYS A 29 9.79 24.30 22.29
CA LYS A 29 10.31 25.67 22.52
C LYS A 29 9.25 26.73 22.70
N VAL A 30 8.04 26.50 22.20
CA VAL A 30 6.98 27.50 22.17
C VAL A 30 5.67 26.88 22.65
N PRO A 31 5.01 27.47 23.66
CA PRO A 31 3.70 27.03 24.11
C PRO A 31 2.68 26.98 22.96
N ILE A 32 1.78 26.00 23.02
CA ILE A 32 0.84 25.73 21.93
C ILE A 32 -0.14 26.89 21.65
N ASP A 33 -0.50 27.65 22.69
CA ASP A 33 -1.34 28.83 22.58
C ASP A 33 -0.63 29.95 21.79
N VAL A 34 0.66 30.16 22.02
CA VAL A 34 1.47 31.13 21.28
C VAL A 34 1.64 30.69 19.82
N LEU A 35 1.84 29.39 19.57
CA LEU A 35 1.89 28.84 18.20
C LEU A 35 0.59 29.07 17.43
N LYS A 36 -0.57 28.87 18.08
CA LYS A 36 -1.89 29.02 17.47
C LYS A 36 -2.36 30.48 17.33
N THR A 37 -1.65 31.42 17.94
CA THR A 37 -1.99 32.86 17.92
C THR A 37 -0.93 33.66 17.17
N LYS A 38 0.20 33.96 17.82
CA LYS A 38 1.29 34.80 17.27
C LYS A 38 1.94 34.20 16.02
N TYR A 39 2.09 32.88 15.99
CA TYR A 39 2.70 32.16 14.86
C TYR A 39 1.69 31.38 14.01
N LYS A 40 0.39 31.72 14.11
CA LYS A 40 -0.72 30.95 13.55
C LYS A 40 -0.51 30.54 12.10
N LYS A 41 -0.13 31.48 11.22
CA LYS A 41 0.06 31.20 9.78
C LYS A 41 1.11 30.10 9.55
N GLY A 42 2.28 30.22 10.17
CA GLY A 42 3.35 29.22 10.03
C GLY A 42 2.97 27.87 10.63
N TYR A 43 2.31 27.89 11.80
CA TYR A 43 1.81 26.68 12.44
C TYR A 43 0.76 25.95 11.59
N ASP A 44 -0.22 26.68 11.04
CA ASP A 44 -1.27 26.10 10.20
C ASP A 44 -0.69 25.54 8.90
N THR A 45 0.22 26.26 8.24
CA THR A 45 0.92 25.77 7.04
C THR A 45 1.71 24.49 7.34
N LEU A 46 2.41 24.42 8.48
CA LEU A 46 3.11 23.20 8.90
C LEU A 46 2.11 22.05 9.13
N CYS A 47 1.00 22.30 9.82
CA CYS A 47 -0.03 21.29 10.04
C CYS A 47 -0.63 20.79 8.73
N GLU A 48 -0.91 21.66 7.76
CA GLU A 48 -1.39 21.27 6.43
C GLU A 48 -0.36 20.45 5.66
N GLY A 49 0.92 20.81 5.75
CA GLY A 49 2.01 20.03 5.19
C GLY A 49 2.05 18.62 5.78
N ILE A 50 1.95 18.51 7.12
CA ILE A 50 1.90 17.21 7.81
C ILE A 50 0.67 16.42 7.37
N ARG A 51 -0.52 17.04 7.26
CA ARG A 51 -1.74 16.33 6.81
C ARG A 51 -1.55 15.72 5.42
N ARG A 52 -1.01 16.50 4.47
CA ARG A 52 -0.75 16.03 3.10
C ARG A 52 0.29 14.92 3.09
N SER A 53 1.48 15.18 3.64
CA SER A 53 2.59 14.23 3.65
C SER A 53 2.23 12.92 4.39
N ALA A 54 1.53 13.00 5.53
CA ALA A 54 1.06 11.83 6.26
C ALA A 54 0.04 11.02 5.45
N SER A 55 -0.88 11.70 4.75
CA SER A 55 -1.87 11.03 3.90
C SER A 55 -1.19 10.34 2.72
N ASP A 56 -0.26 11.00 2.05
CA ASP A 56 0.45 10.46 0.89
C ASP A 56 1.30 9.27 1.28
N TYR A 57 2.04 9.39 2.39
CA TYR A 57 2.85 8.29 2.91
C TYR A 57 2.00 7.09 3.36
N ALA A 58 0.93 7.32 4.14
CA ALA A 58 0.04 6.24 4.58
C ALA A 58 -0.63 5.54 3.39
N LYS A 59 -1.13 6.29 2.40
CA LYS A 59 -1.71 5.72 1.17
C LYS A 59 -0.71 4.85 0.44
N HIS A 60 0.54 5.31 0.29
CA HIS A 60 1.57 4.54 -0.38
C HIS A 60 1.86 3.23 0.36
N ILE A 61 2.12 3.27 1.66
CA ILE A 61 2.39 2.06 2.45
C ILE A 61 1.21 1.08 2.44
N THR A 62 -0.01 1.59 2.60
CA THR A 62 -1.20 0.74 2.74
C THR A 62 -1.64 0.10 1.44
N LEU A 63 -1.52 0.79 0.30
CA LEU A 63 -2.09 0.33 -0.97
C LEU A 63 -1.06 -0.14 -1.99
N CYS A 64 0.23 0.16 -1.80
CA CYS A 64 1.26 -0.23 -2.76
C CYS A 64 1.25 -1.74 -3.04
N GLY A 65 1.32 -2.11 -4.32
CA GLY A 65 1.34 -3.51 -4.76
C GLY A 65 -0.02 -4.21 -4.79
N ILE A 66 -1.08 -3.60 -4.28
CA ILE A 66 -2.45 -4.14 -4.43
C ILE A 66 -2.86 -3.97 -5.90
N ARG A 67 -3.22 -5.06 -6.56
CA ARG A 67 -3.71 -5.07 -7.94
C ARG A 67 -5.17 -5.46 -7.96
N ILE A 68 -5.98 -4.63 -8.62
CA ILE A 68 -7.41 -4.84 -8.79
C ILE A 68 -7.74 -4.57 -10.26
N HIS A 69 -8.34 -5.54 -10.92
CA HIS A 69 -8.84 -5.39 -12.28
C HIS A 69 -10.03 -4.42 -12.28
N LYS A 70 -10.09 -3.56 -13.31
CA LYS A 70 -11.04 -2.43 -13.38
C LYS A 70 -12.51 -2.83 -13.17
N ASP A 71 -12.89 -4.02 -13.62
CA ASP A 71 -14.28 -4.51 -13.54
C ASP A 71 -14.71 -4.84 -12.09
N TYR A 72 -13.76 -4.96 -11.17
CA TYR A 72 -14.01 -5.23 -9.76
C TYR A 72 -13.62 -4.06 -8.84
N LEU A 73 -13.34 -2.89 -9.42
CA LEU A 73 -12.83 -1.74 -8.67
C LEU A 73 -13.83 -1.26 -7.63
N ASP A 74 -15.13 -1.19 -7.95
CA ASP A 74 -16.16 -0.72 -7.03
C ASP A 74 -16.31 -1.63 -5.80
N GLU A 75 -16.32 -2.95 -6.00
CA GLU A 75 -16.38 -3.95 -4.91
C GLU A 75 -15.13 -3.85 -4.04
N ALA A 76 -13.94 -3.81 -4.65
CA ALA A 76 -12.69 -3.71 -3.90
C ALA A 76 -12.54 -2.39 -3.13
N VAL A 77 -12.93 -1.26 -3.73
CA VAL A 77 -12.94 0.05 -3.05
C VAL A 77 -13.91 0.04 -1.86
N SER A 78 -15.08 -0.59 -2.00
CA SER A 78 -16.03 -0.76 -0.91
C SER A 78 -15.41 -1.54 0.25
N ILE A 79 -14.72 -2.66 -0.04
CA ILE A 79 -14.03 -3.47 0.97
C ILE A 79 -12.91 -2.68 1.65
N ILE A 80 -12.04 -2.01 0.89
CA ILE A 80 -10.92 -1.22 1.43
C ILE A 80 -11.44 -0.10 2.34
N ASN A 81 -12.45 0.65 1.90
CA ASN A 81 -13.05 1.71 2.71
C ASN A 81 -13.71 1.15 3.97
N GLY A 82 -14.38 0.00 3.87
CA GLY A 82 -14.89 -0.73 5.01
C GLY A 82 -13.79 -1.08 6.02
N ALA A 83 -12.69 -1.70 5.56
CA ALA A 83 -11.55 -2.05 6.42
C ALA A 83 -10.99 -0.82 7.16
N ILE A 84 -10.83 0.30 6.43
CA ILE A 84 -10.34 1.57 6.98
C ILE A 84 -11.29 2.13 8.05
N GLU A 85 -12.61 2.08 7.82
CA GLU A 85 -13.61 2.60 8.74
C GLU A 85 -13.66 1.80 10.05
N HIS A 86 -13.68 0.47 9.95
CA HIS A 86 -13.89 -0.41 11.11
C HIS A 86 -12.64 -0.57 11.99
N CYS A 87 -11.43 -0.47 11.43
CA CYS A 87 -10.19 -0.70 12.20
C CYS A 87 -9.80 0.47 13.13
N GLY A 88 -10.32 1.68 12.90
CA GLY A 88 -10.05 2.86 13.73
C GLY A 88 -8.59 3.38 13.69
N ILE A 89 -7.73 2.83 12.83
CA ILE A 89 -6.29 3.13 12.79
C ILE A 89 -6.02 4.57 12.33
N LEU A 90 -6.89 5.18 11.52
CA LEU A 90 -6.72 6.57 11.07
C LEU A 90 -6.62 7.57 12.24
N LYS A 91 -7.37 7.35 13.32
CA LYS A 91 -7.29 8.19 14.53
C LYS A 91 -5.94 8.03 15.23
N GLN A 92 -5.40 6.83 15.24
CA GLN A 92 -4.09 6.53 15.83
C GLN A 92 -2.96 7.15 15.00
N LEU A 93 -3.02 7.03 13.67
CA LEU A 93 -2.08 7.70 12.75
C LEU A 93 -2.08 9.22 12.95
N SER A 94 -3.27 9.82 13.11
CA SER A 94 -3.39 11.24 13.43
C SER A 94 -2.73 11.59 14.78
N LYS A 95 -2.89 10.74 15.80
CA LYS A 95 -2.27 10.92 17.11
C LYS A 95 -0.73 10.80 17.04
N ALA A 96 -0.22 9.78 16.35
CA ALA A 96 1.20 9.60 16.11
C ALA A 96 1.82 10.83 15.43
N ALA A 97 1.17 11.35 14.38
CA ALA A 97 1.66 12.54 13.67
C ALA A 97 1.55 13.84 14.49
N PHE A 98 0.37 14.14 15.06
CA PHE A 98 0.12 15.47 15.63
C PHE A 98 0.31 15.56 17.14
N SER A 99 0.20 14.46 17.87
CA SER A 99 0.36 14.45 19.33
C SER A 99 1.75 14.00 19.75
N HIS A 100 2.22 12.86 19.24
CA HIS A 100 3.52 12.28 19.61
C HIS A 100 4.66 12.73 18.68
N GLN A 101 4.35 13.13 17.45
CA GLN A 101 5.32 13.44 16.39
C GLN A 101 6.33 12.30 16.16
N ASP A 102 5.85 11.05 16.17
CA ASP A 102 6.69 9.85 16.08
C ASP A 102 6.48 9.15 14.74
N ILE A 103 7.53 9.14 13.91
CA ILE A 103 7.51 8.50 12.59
C ILE A 103 7.52 6.97 12.69
N ASN A 104 8.16 6.39 13.71
CA ASN A 104 8.22 4.94 13.85
C ASN A 104 6.89 4.37 14.34
N GLU A 105 6.21 5.09 15.24
CA GLU A 105 4.82 4.77 15.62
C GLU A 105 3.91 4.87 14.39
N PHE A 106 4.07 5.92 13.57
CA PHE A 106 3.31 6.09 12.34
C PHE A 106 3.53 4.95 11.35
N ASP A 107 4.78 4.51 11.14
CA ASP A 107 5.14 3.36 10.29
C ASP A 107 4.43 2.09 10.75
N SER A 108 4.49 1.79 12.05
CA SER A 108 3.87 0.60 12.64
C SER A 108 2.36 0.60 12.43
N LEU A 109 1.71 1.75 12.61
CA LEU A 109 0.27 1.90 12.40
C LEU A 109 -0.10 1.78 10.92
N ALA A 110 0.68 2.36 10.01
CA ALA A 110 0.45 2.25 8.57
C ALA A 110 0.62 0.80 8.09
N GLY A 111 1.61 0.07 8.61
CA GLY A 111 1.78 -1.37 8.39
C GLY A 111 0.60 -2.19 8.90
N THR A 112 0.12 -1.91 10.11
CA THR A 112 -1.07 -2.57 10.66
C THR A 112 -2.31 -2.31 9.81
N LEU A 113 -2.49 -1.09 9.30
CA LEU A 113 -3.60 -0.76 8.40
C LEU A 113 -3.50 -1.54 7.08
N ARG A 114 -2.30 -1.69 6.52
CA ARG A 114 -2.07 -2.54 5.36
C ARG A 114 -2.50 -3.98 5.61
N GLU A 115 -2.09 -4.57 6.73
CA GLU A 115 -2.44 -5.95 7.09
C GLU A 115 -3.96 -6.13 7.18
N LYS A 116 -4.67 -5.17 7.77
CA LYS A 116 -6.14 -5.18 7.85
C LYS A 116 -6.79 -5.11 6.47
N ILE A 117 -6.32 -4.21 5.60
CA ILE A 117 -6.81 -4.11 4.23
C ILE A 117 -6.58 -5.41 3.45
N LEU A 118 -5.39 -6.01 3.57
CA LEU A 118 -5.07 -7.26 2.87
C LEU A 118 -5.91 -8.43 3.38
N ALA A 119 -6.14 -8.52 4.69
CA ALA A 119 -7.00 -9.54 5.29
C ALA A 119 -8.46 -9.43 4.80
N ASP A 120 -8.99 -8.22 4.71
CA ASP A 120 -10.38 -8.00 4.24
C ASP A 120 -10.51 -8.22 2.72
N LEU A 121 -9.44 -7.98 1.94
CA LEU A 121 -9.40 -8.28 0.51
C LEU A 121 -9.20 -9.77 0.19
N GLU A 122 -8.69 -10.58 1.12
CA GLU A 122 -8.39 -11.99 0.88
C GLU A 122 -9.64 -12.79 0.44
N PRO A 123 -10.80 -12.75 1.13
CA PRO A 123 -12.01 -13.43 0.67
C PRO A 123 -12.47 -12.98 -0.72
N PHE A 124 -12.28 -11.69 -1.04
CA PHE A 124 -12.59 -11.15 -2.35
C PHE A 124 -11.71 -11.78 -3.44
N TYR A 125 -10.40 -11.91 -3.22
CA TYR A 125 -9.53 -12.59 -4.19
C TYR A 125 -9.85 -14.07 -4.32
N MET A 126 -10.14 -14.77 -3.21
CA MET A 126 -10.49 -16.19 -3.20
C MET A 126 -11.75 -16.50 -4.01
N LYS A 127 -12.75 -15.60 -3.98
CA LYS A 127 -13.97 -15.70 -4.79
C LYS A 127 -13.71 -15.60 -6.30
N HIS A 128 -12.60 -15.00 -6.71
CA HIS A 128 -12.26 -14.74 -8.11
C HIS A 128 -11.11 -15.64 -8.61
N LEU A 129 -10.92 -16.79 -7.98
CA LEU A 129 -9.94 -17.78 -8.43
C LEU A 129 -10.48 -18.63 -9.58
N GLY A 130 -9.57 -19.00 -10.47
CA GLY A 130 -9.78 -19.90 -11.60
C GLY A 130 -8.50 -20.61 -11.99
N LEU A 131 -8.50 -21.23 -13.15
CA LEU A 131 -7.32 -21.91 -13.71
C LEU A 131 -6.79 -21.12 -14.91
N TYR A 132 -5.47 -20.98 -14.99
CA TYR A 132 -4.76 -20.50 -16.17
C TYR A 132 -4.19 -21.70 -16.91
N ILE A 133 -4.79 -22.01 -18.06
CA ILE A 133 -4.41 -23.15 -18.91
C ILE A 133 -3.43 -22.66 -19.96
N THR A 134 -2.21 -23.18 -19.94
CA THR A 134 -1.20 -22.90 -20.97
C THR A 134 -1.28 -23.92 -22.11
N PRO A 135 -0.65 -23.66 -23.28
CA PRO A 135 -0.56 -24.66 -24.34
C PRO A 135 0.06 -25.98 -23.87
N GLU A 136 1.07 -25.93 -22.99
CA GLU A 136 1.72 -27.13 -22.45
C GLU A 136 0.75 -27.99 -21.62
N CYS A 137 -0.20 -27.36 -20.93
CA CYS A 137 -1.26 -28.09 -20.20
C CYS A 137 -2.18 -28.88 -21.14
N LEU A 138 -2.32 -28.43 -22.39
CA LEU A 138 -3.15 -29.09 -23.41
C LEU A 138 -2.39 -30.20 -24.14
N GLU A 139 -1.06 -30.10 -24.22
CA GLU A 139 -0.17 -31.05 -24.89
C GLU A 139 0.25 -32.21 -23.97
N ASP A 140 0.46 -31.94 -22.67
CA ASP A 140 0.84 -32.95 -21.67
C ASP A 140 -0.14 -32.93 -20.47
N PRO A 141 -0.99 -33.97 -20.31
CA PRO A 141 -1.88 -34.12 -19.16
C PRO A 141 -1.17 -34.19 -17.80
N GLY A 142 0.15 -34.43 -17.78
CA GLY A 142 0.98 -34.37 -16.57
C GLY A 142 1.32 -32.95 -16.10
N VAL A 143 1.10 -31.94 -16.94
CA VAL A 143 1.31 -30.52 -16.61
C VAL A 143 0.03 -29.95 -16.01
N ALA A 144 0.07 -29.61 -14.72
CA ALA A 144 -1.06 -29.01 -14.04
C ALA A 144 -1.20 -27.51 -14.40
N PRO A 145 -2.43 -27.00 -14.59
CA PRO A 145 -2.67 -25.58 -14.81
C PRO A 145 -2.33 -24.76 -13.54
N LEU A 146 -1.97 -23.49 -13.75
CA LEU A 146 -1.70 -22.55 -12.65
C LEU A 146 -3.01 -22.03 -12.04
N ILE A 147 -2.99 -21.66 -10.77
CA ILE A 147 -4.10 -20.92 -10.16
C ILE A 147 -4.05 -19.47 -10.67
N TYR A 148 -5.19 -18.98 -11.11
CA TYR A 148 -5.38 -17.63 -11.63
C TYR A 148 -6.32 -16.83 -10.74
N CYS A 149 -6.07 -15.54 -10.56
CA CYS A 149 -7.01 -14.63 -9.94
C CYS A 149 -7.46 -13.58 -10.97
N VAL A 150 -8.72 -13.65 -11.39
CA VAL A 150 -9.30 -12.71 -12.38
C VAL A 150 -9.32 -11.28 -11.84
N ALA A 151 -9.57 -11.14 -10.53
CA ALA A 151 -9.66 -9.85 -9.86
C ALA A 151 -8.32 -9.12 -9.72
N SER A 152 -7.17 -9.80 -9.80
CA SER A 152 -5.83 -9.16 -9.75
C SER A 152 -5.03 -9.32 -11.04
N HIS A 153 -5.54 -10.12 -11.99
CA HIS A 153 -4.85 -10.53 -13.21
C HIS A 153 -3.44 -11.10 -12.92
N CYS A 154 -3.39 -12.03 -11.96
CA CYS A 154 -2.16 -12.69 -11.52
C CYS A 154 -2.33 -14.21 -11.53
N VAL A 155 -1.24 -14.92 -11.80
CA VAL A 155 -1.12 -16.38 -11.62
C VAL A 155 -0.29 -16.70 -10.38
N LEU A 156 -0.58 -17.81 -9.72
CA LEU A 156 0.20 -18.30 -8.59
C LEU A 156 1.29 -19.26 -9.11
N GLN A 157 2.56 -18.86 -8.95
CA GLN A 157 3.71 -19.66 -9.30
C GLN A 157 4.71 -19.64 -8.14
N ASP A 158 5.20 -20.80 -7.73
CA ASP A 158 6.17 -20.97 -6.62
C ASP A 158 5.74 -20.23 -5.34
N GLY A 159 4.44 -20.27 -5.02
CA GLY A 159 3.84 -19.61 -3.86
C GLY A 159 3.76 -18.08 -3.96
N LYS A 160 4.01 -17.49 -5.13
CA LYS A 160 3.96 -16.04 -5.37
C LYS A 160 2.95 -15.70 -6.46
N TRP A 161 2.18 -14.64 -6.22
CA TRP A 161 1.31 -14.05 -7.22
C TRP A 161 2.13 -13.23 -8.21
N ILE A 162 2.12 -13.63 -9.47
CA ILE A 162 2.85 -12.98 -10.56
C ILE A 162 1.83 -12.42 -11.55
N PRO A 163 1.92 -11.12 -11.92
CA PRO A 163 1.15 -10.56 -13.02
C PRO A 163 1.29 -11.39 -14.30
N VAL A 164 0.18 -11.69 -14.97
CA VAL A 164 0.17 -12.53 -16.18
C VAL A 164 1.16 -12.00 -17.23
N GLU A 165 1.23 -10.68 -17.41
CA GLU A 165 2.13 -10.07 -18.40
C GLU A 165 3.62 -10.33 -18.09
N LEU A 166 3.99 -10.51 -16.82
CA LEU A 166 5.35 -10.84 -16.40
C LEU A 166 5.61 -12.35 -16.51
N TYR A 167 4.59 -13.17 -16.25
CA TYR A 167 4.65 -14.61 -16.45
C TYR A 167 4.89 -14.97 -17.92
N GLU A 168 4.09 -14.40 -18.82
CA GLU A 168 4.17 -14.65 -20.27
C GLU A 168 5.52 -14.20 -20.84
N SER A 169 5.99 -13.02 -20.44
CA SER A 169 7.30 -12.49 -20.84
C SER A 169 8.46 -13.40 -20.41
N SER A 170 8.36 -13.99 -19.21
CA SER A 170 9.39 -14.88 -18.66
C SER A 170 9.35 -16.25 -19.35
N SER A 171 8.16 -16.73 -19.70
CA SER A 171 7.96 -18.01 -20.39
C SER A 171 8.42 -17.95 -21.86
N ALA A 172 8.14 -16.84 -22.57
CA ALA A 172 8.62 -16.62 -23.93
C ALA A 172 10.16 -16.60 -24.02
N CYS A 173 10.84 -16.01 -23.02
CA CYS A 173 12.30 -15.97 -22.97
C CYS A 173 12.94 -17.36 -22.70
N LEU A 174 12.20 -18.30 -22.12
CA LEU A 174 12.65 -19.69 -21.95
C LEU A 174 12.49 -20.50 -23.23
N GLN A 175 11.46 -20.20 -24.04
CA GLN A 175 11.25 -20.85 -25.34
C GLN A 175 12.30 -20.44 -26.39
N GLU A 176 12.82 -19.21 -26.37
CA GLU A 176 13.88 -18.75 -27.30
C GLU A 176 15.29 -19.30 -26.99
N LYS A 177 15.52 -19.86 -25.79
CA LYS A 177 16.84 -20.42 -25.41
C LYS A 177 17.02 -21.89 -25.78
N CYS A 178 16.00 -22.53 -26.35
CA CYS A 178 16.04 -23.90 -26.86
C CYS A 178 15.86 -23.92 -28.38
N VAL A 179 16.73 -23.22 -29.13
CA VAL A 179 16.91 -23.39 -30.58
C VAL A 179 18.39 -23.38 -30.91
#